data_AF-A0A7W1LH39-F1
#
_entry.id   AF-A0A7W1LH39-F1
#
_cell.length_a   1.000
_cell.length_b   1.000
_cell.length_c   1.000
_cell.angle_alpha   90.00
_cell.angle_beta   90.00
_cell.angle_gamma   90.00
#
_symmetry.space_group_name_H-M   'P 1'
#
loop_
_entity.id
_entity.type
_entity.pdbx_description
1 polymer ?
#
loop_
_entity_poly.entity_id
_entity_poly.type
_entity_poly.pdbx_seq_one_letter_code
_entity_poly.pdbx_strand_id
1 'polypeptide(L)'
;MPPLRDYRRKRNPATTPEPFARGDSDPGERSAPLFVVQRHDATRLHYDFRLEREGALASWAVPKGVPLEPGTQHLAVHVEDHPLDYASFEGEIPKGNYGAGTVEIWDRGTYELVEEKRDGGLTVHLRGERLEGLWTLVPAKLGGDPKNWLLVKKKEPAARVKRREYKPMLATLASEVPGGAGWLFEVKWDGYRAIATMRGGEVELRSRNGNPLGERFPSVVSALERSLRTPDCVLDGEVVAVGADGRATFSAMQQGKEGTVYLYVAFDLLEVEGESLVGLPLVERRGRLAEVVDPRRGGVQLSETFDDGEALFGAAQEQRFEGIVAKRAESPYEPGRRSRAWLKIKTHHRQEFVIAGYTKGQGRRTGRFGALILAVSEGGALRYAGNVGTGFDDAEIERLVALLEPLERSTTPFEQAPKLAKVRKSDIVWVEPELVCEVEFVEWTHDERLRAPSYQGLREDKRPEQVRREHEPIGSEVSRGKRVLKLSNLDKPFWPEEGITKGDLLTYYRDIASVLVAHLRDRPFTMKRYPDGAFGKFFFQKDAPSHMPDWIPTRRFEVSTRDSPRTRREIDFALVNDELALLWVVNMGCIDLNTWYSRVDKPSRPDW
;
A
#
# COMPACT_ATOMS: atom_id res chain seq x y z
N MET A 1 -3.18 18.52 -59.61
CA MET A 1 -2.42 17.78 -58.59
C MET A 1 -1.39 18.72 -57.91
N PRO A 2 -1.82 19.52 -56.91
CA PRO A 2 -0.95 20.49 -56.23
C PRO A 2 -0.09 19.99 -55.03
N PRO A 3 -0.44 18.95 -54.23
CA PRO A 3 0.06 18.86 -52.85
C PRO A 3 1.59 18.66 -52.77
N LEU A 4 2.17 17.88 -53.68
CA LEU A 4 3.59 17.53 -53.62
C LEU A 4 4.51 18.41 -54.48
N ARG A 5 4.00 19.48 -55.12
CA ARG A 5 4.81 20.30 -56.04
C ARG A 5 5.98 20.97 -55.31
N ASP A 6 5.72 21.49 -54.11
CA ASP A 6 6.72 22.19 -53.32
C ASP A 6 7.73 21.25 -52.66
N TYR A 7 7.28 20.06 -52.22
CA TYR A 7 8.14 18.97 -51.78
C TYR A 7 9.16 18.59 -52.85
N ARG A 8 8.70 18.31 -54.07
CA ARG A 8 9.55 17.93 -55.20
C ARG A 8 10.47 19.06 -55.67
N ARG A 9 10.05 20.31 -55.56
CA ARG A 9 10.89 21.47 -55.93
C ARG A 9 12.06 21.68 -54.99
N LYS A 10 11.91 21.37 -53.70
CA LYS A 10 12.93 21.62 -52.67
C LYS A 10 14.00 20.54 -52.55
N ARG A 11 13.81 19.38 -53.20
CA ARG A 11 14.64 18.18 -53.02
C ARG A 11 15.17 17.66 -54.34
N ASN A 12 16.39 17.14 -54.34
CA ASN A 12 16.99 16.51 -55.50
C ASN A 12 17.04 14.98 -55.27
N PRO A 13 16.32 14.17 -56.08
CA PRO A 13 16.27 12.71 -55.89
C PRO A 13 17.63 12.02 -56.08
N ALA A 14 18.62 12.67 -56.71
CA ALA A 14 19.97 12.13 -56.83
C ALA A 14 20.81 12.25 -55.54
N THR A 15 20.37 13.04 -54.55
CA THR A 15 21.20 13.43 -53.40
C THR A 15 20.51 13.28 -52.04
N THR A 16 19.24 12.90 -51.99
CA THR A 16 18.50 12.65 -50.74
C THR A 16 17.93 11.21 -50.72
N PRO A 17 17.98 10.51 -49.55
CA PRO A 17 17.36 9.19 -49.39
C PRO A 17 15.83 9.25 -49.20
N GLU A 18 15.24 10.46 -49.19
CA GLU A 18 13.79 10.65 -49.00
C GLU A 18 12.96 10.07 -50.18
N PRO A 19 11.75 9.53 -49.93
CA PRO A 19 10.91 8.95 -50.99
C PRO A 19 10.30 9.98 -51.94
N PHE A 20 10.16 9.62 -53.22
CA PHE A 20 9.58 10.47 -54.30
C PHE A 20 8.37 9.85 -55.02
N ALA A 21 8.05 8.59 -54.71
CA ALA A 21 7.06 7.80 -55.45
C ALA A 21 5.64 8.39 -55.37
N ARG A 22 4.82 8.04 -56.38
CA ARG A 22 3.36 8.14 -56.31
C ARG A 22 2.90 6.91 -55.53
N GLY A 23 2.33 7.11 -54.35
CA GLY A 23 1.42 6.13 -53.80
C GLY A 23 0.16 6.12 -54.67
N ASP A 24 0.14 5.28 -55.70
CA ASP A 24 -1.13 4.85 -56.32
C ASP A 24 -1.73 3.80 -55.38
N SER A 25 -2.38 4.25 -54.31
CA SER A 25 -3.28 3.40 -53.54
C SER A 25 -4.64 3.40 -54.24
N ASP A 26 -4.97 2.26 -54.86
CA ASP A 26 -6.30 1.89 -55.34
C ASP A 26 -7.36 2.25 -54.27
N PRO A 27 -8.54 2.84 -54.61
CA PRO A 27 -9.59 3.15 -53.62
C PRO A 27 -10.34 1.87 -53.17
N GLY A 28 -9.59 0.85 -52.77
CA GLY A 28 -10.08 -0.41 -52.23
C GLY A 28 -9.95 -0.43 -50.71
N GLU A 29 -11.09 -0.62 -50.03
CA GLU A 29 -11.27 -0.75 -48.57
C GLU A 29 -10.68 0.38 -47.71
N ARG A 30 -11.55 1.23 -47.16
CA ARG A 30 -11.19 2.35 -46.28
C ARG A 30 -10.51 1.85 -44.99
N SER A 31 -9.18 1.69 -45.02
CA SER A 31 -8.37 1.70 -43.80
C SER A 31 -8.44 3.09 -43.16
N ALA A 32 -8.41 3.18 -41.84
CA ALA A 32 -8.43 4.47 -41.15
C ALA A 32 -7.18 5.29 -41.53
N PRO A 33 -7.32 6.61 -41.77
CA PRO A 33 -6.21 7.43 -42.26
C PRO A 33 -5.08 7.46 -41.22
N LEU A 34 -3.84 7.44 -41.70
CA LEU A 34 -2.67 7.31 -40.84
C LEU A 34 -2.17 8.66 -40.30
N PHE A 35 -1.52 8.61 -39.14
CA PHE A 35 -0.69 9.70 -38.64
C PHE A 35 0.71 9.19 -38.30
N VAL A 36 1.68 10.09 -38.35
CA VAL A 36 3.04 9.84 -37.89
C VAL A 36 3.59 11.08 -37.20
N VAL A 37 4.42 10.86 -36.18
CA VAL A 37 5.25 11.88 -35.57
C VAL A 37 6.70 11.48 -35.73
N GLN A 38 7.47 12.29 -36.44
CA GLN A 38 8.90 12.05 -36.64
C GLN A 38 9.72 13.03 -35.80
N ARG A 39 10.68 12.52 -35.03
CA ARG A 39 11.70 13.33 -34.38
C ARG A 39 12.75 13.70 -35.42
N HIS A 40 12.93 14.99 -35.66
CA HIS A 40 13.88 15.50 -36.66
C HIS A 40 14.96 16.34 -36.00
N ASP A 41 16.17 15.78 -35.91
CA ASP A 41 17.37 16.46 -35.42
C ASP A 41 18.08 17.19 -36.58
N ALA A 42 17.49 18.31 -36.99
CA ALA A 42 18.03 19.22 -38.02
C ALA A 42 18.89 20.32 -37.37
N THR A 43 18.93 21.54 -37.95
CA THR A 43 19.61 22.69 -37.30
C THR A 43 19.09 22.98 -35.89
N ARG A 44 17.82 22.63 -35.63
CA ARG A 44 17.20 22.57 -34.30
C ARG A 44 16.31 21.34 -34.25
N LEU A 45 16.36 20.63 -33.13
CA LEU A 45 15.46 19.52 -32.85
C LEU A 45 14.00 19.99 -32.88
N HIS A 46 13.17 19.27 -33.63
CA HIS A 46 11.72 19.46 -33.65
C HIS A 46 11.03 18.13 -33.94
N TYR A 47 9.70 18.13 -33.84
CA TYR A 47 8.88 16.97 -34.14
C TYR A 47 7.93 17.31 -35.28
N ASP A 48 8.01 16.56 -36.37
CA ASP A 48 7.07 16.69 -37.48
C ASP A 48 5.81 15.89 -37.17
N PHE A 49 4.72 16.58 -36.90
CA PHE A 49 3.39 16.01 -36.76
C PHE A 49 2.73 15.95 -38.13
N ARG A 50 2.29 14.75 -38.57
CA ARG A 50 1.78 14.55 -39.93
C ARG A 50 0.48 13.74 -39.93
N LEU A 51 -0.47 14.16 -40.76
CA LEU A 51 -1.76 13.50 -40.96
C LEU A 51 -1.95 13.16 -42.44
N GLU A 52 -2.34 11.93 -42.75
CA GLU A 52 -2.78 11.56 -44.10
C GLU A 52 -4.07 12.26 -44.47
N ARG A 53 -4.02 13.11 -45.50
CA ARG A 53 -5.16 13.85 -46.00
C ARG A 53 -5.02 14.08 -47.50
N GLU A 54 -6.12 13.87 -48.23
CA GLU A 54 -6.21 14.15 -49.67
C GLU A 54 -5.08 13.48 -50.50
N GLY A 55 -4.62 12.30 -50.06
CA GLY A 55 -3.57 11.52 -50.73
C GLY A 55 -2.14 11.99 -50.48
N ALA A 56 -1.91 12.83 -49.45
CA ALA A 56 -0.59 13.26 -49.00
C ALA A 56 -0.54 13.38 -47.47
N LEU A 57 0.64 13.60 -46.90
CA LEU A 57 0.83 13.90 -45.48
C LEU A 57 0.83 15.41 -45.26
N ALA A 58 -0.28 15.96 -44.76
CA ALA A 58 -0.32 17.32 -44.25
C ALA A 58 0.59 17.41 -43.03
N SER A 59 1.51 18.39 -43.00
CA SER A 59 2.70 18.32 -42.14
C SER A 59 2.95 19.61 -41.36
N TRP A 60 3.25 19.47 -40.07
CA TRP A 60 3.58 20.58 -39.18
C TRP A 60 4.84 20.29 -38.36
N ALA A 61 5.81 21.20 -38.41
CA ALA A 61 6.97 21.17 -37.54
C ALA A 61 6.60 21.74 -36.15
N VAL A 62 6.82 20.97 -35.09
CA VAL A 62 6.48 21.33 -33.71
C VAL A 62 7.76 21.42 -32.87
N PRO A 63 8.34 22.64 -32.68
CA PRO A 63 9.67 22.80 -32.06
C PRO A 63 9.75 22.32 -30.61
N LYS A 64 8.63 22.38 -29.87
CA LYS A 64 8.54 21.92 -28.47
C LYS A 64 8.00 20.49 -28.34
N GLY A 65 7.88 19.76 -29.45
CA GLY A 65 7.25 18.43 -29.48
C GLY A 65 5.72 18.48 -29.42
N VAL A 66 5.07 17.34 -29.62
CA VAL A 66 3.60 17.24 -29.50
C VAL A 66 3.21 17.42 -28.02
N PRO A 67 2.22 18.27 -27.68
CA PRO A 67 1.80 18.45 -26.29
C PRO A 67 1.16 17.17 -25.73
N LEU A 68 1.65 16.71 -24.58
CA LEU A 68 1.18 15.50 -23.89
C LEU A 68 0.22 15.80 -22.75
N GLU A 69 0.33 16.99 -22.15
CA GLU A 69 -0.54 17.43 -21.08
C GLU A 69 -1.84 18.07 -21.61
N PRO A 70 -3.03 17.63 -21.19
CA PRO A 70 -4.30 18.24 -21.58
C PRO A 70 -4.34 19.74 -21.25
N GLY A 71 -4.69 20.56 -22.24
CA GLY A 71 -4.72 22.02 -22.12
C GLY A 71 -3.40 22.72 -22.46
N THR A 72 -2.30 21.99 -22.63
CA THR A 72 -1.04 22.55 -23.13
C THR A 72 -1.13 22.80 -24.63
N GLN A 73 -0.60 23.93 -25.08
CA GLN A 73 -0.56 24.33 -26.49
C GLN A 73 0.88 24.54 -26.95
N HIS A 74 1.25 23.95 -28.08
CA HIS A 74 2.55 24.15 -28.71
C HIS A 74 2.38 24.77 -30.10
N LEU A 75 3.35 25.60 -30.51
CA LEU A 75 3.41 26.14 -31.87
C LEU A 75 3.69 24.98 -32.83
N ALA A 76 2.87 24.88 -33.88
CA ALA A 76 3.00 23.93 -34.97
C ALA A 76 3.09 24.74 -36.28
N VAL A 77 4.20 24.69 -36.98
CA VAL A 77 4.43 25.48 -38.21
C VAL A 77 4.15 24.59 -39.41
N HIS A 78 3.14 24.94 -40.21
CA HIS A 78 2.80 24.19 -41.43
C HIS A 78 3.96 24.23 -42.43
N VAL A 79 4.43 23.05 -42.83
CA VAL A 79 5.47 22.85 -43.85
C VAL A 79 4.84 22.29 -45.12
N GLU A 80 5.63 21.98 -46.15
CA GLU A 80 5.08 21.32 -47.34
C GLU A 80 4.51 19.93 -47.04
N ASP A 81 3.52 19.49 -47.82
CA ASP A 81 2.98 18.14 -47.71
C ASP A 81 3.99 17.11 -48.21
N HIS A 82 3.97 15.93 -47.61
CA HIS A 82 4.91 14.85 -47.94
C HIS A 82 4.18 13.67 -48.61
N PRO A 83 4.86 12.85 -49.44
CA PRO A 83 4.24 11.64 -49.98
C PRO A 83 3.88 10.65 -48.87
N LEU A 84 2.87 9.79 -49.08
CA LEU A 84 2.41 8.83 -48.06
C LEU A 84 3.53 7.89 -47.60
N ASP A 85 4.38 7.43 -48.53
CA ASP A 85 5.54 6.58 -48.25
C ASP A 85 6.55 7.24 -47.29
N TYR A 86 6.49 8.56 -47.11
CA TYR A 86 7.32 9.26 -46.14
C TYR A 86 6.95 8.90 -44.69
N ALA A 87 5.74 8.38 -44.44
CA ALA A 87 5.30 7.99 -43.11
C ALA A 87 6.14 6.85 -42.50
N SER A 88 6.78 6.03 -43.33
CA SER A 88 7.67 4.95 -42.90
C SER A 88 9.16 5.30 -43.00
N PHE A 89 9.50 6.55 -43.36
CA PHE A 89 10.89 6.97 -43.53
C PHE A 89 11.58 7.22 -42.18
N GLU A 90 12.73 6.57 -42.00
CA GLU A 90 13.73 6.84 -40.96
C GLU A 90 15.12 6.87 -41.60
N GLY A 91 15.99 7.79 -41.18
CA GLY A 91 17.34 7.88 -41.72
C GLY A 91 17.98 9.25 -41.60
N GLU A 92 19.23 9.35 -42.08
CA GLU A 92 20.00 10.59 -42.11
C GLU A 92 19.86 11.29 -43.47
N ILE A 93 19.39 12.54 -43.46
CA ILE A 93 19.34 13.41 -44.65
C ILE A 93 20.70 14.14 -44.78
N PRO A 94 21.49 13.91 -45.85
CA PRO A 94 22.85 14.43 -45.94
C PRO A 94 22.93 15.96 -45.91
N LYS A 95 24.00 16.50 -45.30
CA LYS A 95 24.30 17.93 -45.25
C LYS A 95 24.29 18.56 -46.66
N GLY A 96 23.64 19.72 -46.77
CA GLY A 96 23.47 20.44 -48.04
C GLY A 96 22.11 20.20 -48.72
N ASN A 97 21.36 19.18 -48.29
CA ASN A 97 19.95 19.00 -48.68
C ASN A 97 19.01 19.80 -47.77
N TYR A 98 17.82 20.13 -48.29
CA TYR A 98 16.76 20.75 -47.49
C TYR A 98 16.29 19.77 -46.41
N GLY A 99 16.25 20.21 -45.14
CA GLY A 99 15.91 19.33 -44.02
C GLY A 99 17.04 18.39 -43.58
N ALA A 100 18.31 18.70 -43.90
CA ALA A 100 19.46 17.92 -43.43
C ALA A 100 19.42 17.68 -41.90
N GLY A 101 19.64 16.43 -41.50
CA GLY A 101 19.47 15.98 -40.11
C GLY A 101 18.99 14.53 -40.03
N THR A 102 18.92 14.00 -38.82
CA THR A 102 18.44 12.63 -38.56
C THR A 102 16.93 12.63 -38.34
N VAL A 103 16.22 11.74 -39.02
CA VAL A 103 14.77 11.54 -38.90
C VAL A 103 14.50 10.16 -38.31
N GLU A 104 13.74 10.11 -37.22
CA GLU A 104 13.32 8.88 -36.54
C GLU A 104 11.81 8.93 -36.27
N ILE A 105 11.11 7.80 -36.36
CA ILE A 105 9.69 7.70 -36.02
C ILE A 105 9.57 7.72 -34.50
N TRP A 106 8.95 8.76 -33.98
CA TRP A 106 8.67 8.91 -32.55
C TRP A 106 7.34 8.27 -32.18
N ASP A 107 6.32 8.37 -33.04
CA ASP A 107 5.04 7.69 -32.91
C ASP A 107 4.37 7.49 -34.27
N ARG A 108 3.49 6.51 -34.38
CA ARG A 108 2.69 6.23 -35.59
C ARG A 108 1.39 5.53 -35.24
N GLY A 109 0.40 5.68 -36.10
CA GLY A 109 -0.87 4.98 -35.93
C GLY A 109 -1.93 5.46 -36.90
N THR A 110 -3.19 5.34 -36.48
CA THR A 110 -4.33 5.85 -37.25
C THR A 110 -4.99 7.00 -36.51
N TYR A 111 -5.74 7.84 -37.23
CA TYR A 111 -6.52 8.89 -36.63
C TYR A 111 -7.96 8.91 -37.16
N GLU A 112 -8.87 9.46 -36.36
CA GLU A 112 -10.23 9.77 -36.78
C GLU A 112 -10.41 11.29 -36.78
N LEU A 113 -10.92 11.85 -37.88
CA LEU A 113 -11.29 13.27 -37.94
C LEU A 113 -12.61 13.47 -37.20
N VAL A 114 -12.57 14.24 -36.11
CA VAL A 114 -13.73 14.49 -35.24
C VAL A 114 -14.44 15.78 -35.62
N GLU A 115 -13.69 16.83 -35.95
CA GLU A 115 -14.25 18.12 -36.36
C GLU A 115 -13.30 18.80 -37.34
N GLU A 116 -13.85 19.41 -38.39
CA GLU A 116 -13.14 20.36 -39.24
C GLU A 116 -13.89 21.69 -39.26
N LYS A 117 -13.18 22.76 -38.92
CA LYS A 117 -13.71 24.12 -38.82
C LYS A 117 -13.56 24.84 -40.16
N ARG A 118 -14.41 25.86 -40.37
CA ARG A 118 -14.39 26.70 -41.58
C ARG A 118 -13.08 27.47 -41.80
N ASP A 119 -12.31 27.69 -40.73
CA ASP A 119 -11.00 28.33 -40.79
C ASP A 119 -9.86 27.36 -41.12
N GLY A 120 -10.16 26.06 -41.29
CA GLY A 120 -9.19 25.00 -41.52
C GLY A 120 -8.74 24.28 -40.25
N GLY A 121 -9.20 24.70 -39.06
CA GLY A 121 -8.87 24.02 -37.81
C GLY A 121 -9.38 22.57 -37.78
N LEU A 122 -8.57 21.66 -37.25
CA LEU A 122 -8.84 20.22 -37.21
C LEU A 122 -8.86 19.73 -35.78
N THR A 123 -9.86 18.92 -35.42
CA THR A 123 -9.85 18.11 -34.21
C THR A 123 -9.79 16.65 -34.62
N VAL A 124 -8.77 15.93 -34.15
CA VAL A 124 -8.51 14.53 -34.49
C VAL A 124 -8.39 13.69 -33.22
N HIS A 125 -8.90 12.46 -33.27
CA HIS A 125 -8.64 11.44 -32.26
C HIS A 125 -7.51 10.56 -32.76
N LEU A 126 -6.35 10.58 -32.10
CA LEU A 126 -5.18 9.78 -32.46
C LEU A 126 -5.23 8.42 -31.76
N ARG A 127 -4.80 7.38 -32.46
CA ARG A 127 -4.59 6.01 -31.95
C ARG A 127 -3.22 5.52 -32.41
N GLY A 128 -2.17 5.90 -31.67
CA GLY A 128 -0.80 5.48 -31.92
C GLY A 128 -0.20 4.60 -30.84
N GLU A 129 1.09 4.33 -30.99
CA GLU A 129 1.90 3.60 -30.01
C GLU A 129 2.18 4.48 -28.76
N ARG A 130 2.19 5.82 -28.91
CA ARG A 130 2.41 6.77 -27.81
C ARG A 130 1.31 7.80 -27.62
N LEU A 131 0.70 8.29 -28.71
CA LEU A 131 -0.35 9.30 -28.67
C LEU A 131 -1.73 8.64 -28.77
N GLU A 132 -2.49 8.74 -27.69
CA GLU A 132 -3.90 8.36 -27.64
C GLU A 132 -4.77 9.52 -27.13
N GLY A 133 -5.90 9.75 -27.82
CA GLY A 133 -6.94 10.73 -27.48
C GLY A 133 -7.07 11.92 -28.46
N LEU A 134 -7.72 13.00 -28.03
CA LEU A 134 -8.04 14.17 -28.85
C LEU A 134 -6.94 15.24 -28.91
N TRP A 135 -6.58 15.67 -30.11
CA TRP A 135 -5.79 16.87 -30.38
C TRP A 135 -6.54 17.82 -31.31
N THR A 136 -6.34 19.12 -31.11
CA THR A 136 -6.82 20.15 -32.03
C THR A 136 -5.65 20.94 -32.60
N LEU A 137 -5.60 21.02 -33.93
CA LEU A 137 -4.78 21.94 -34.72
C LEU A 137 -5.61 23.18 -35.05
N VAL A 138 -5.17 24.36 -34.60
CA VAL A 138 -5.87 25.63 -34.83
C VAL A 138 -4.96 26.60 -35.60
N PRO A 139 -5.40 27.19 -36.71
CA PRO A 139 -4.67 28.27 -37.37
C PRO A 139 -4.44 29.43 -36.41
N ALA A 140 -3.19 29.79 -36.22
CA ALA A 140 -2.77 30.82 -35.28
C ALA A 140 -2.22 32.00 -36.08
N LYS A 141 -2.96 33.11 -36.14
CA LYS A 141 -2.51 34.35 -36.82
C LYS A 141 -1.40 35.09 -36.04
N LEU A 142 -0.47 34.37 -35.43
CA LEU A 142 0.68 34.95 -34.74
C LEU A 142 1.61 35.62 -35.75
N GLY A 143 1.80 36.94 -35.61
CA GLY A 143 2.71 37.72 -36.46
C GLY A 143 2.25 37.90 -37.92
N GLY A 144 1.01 37.52 -38.26
CA GLY A 144 0.48 37.62 -39.63
C GLY A 144 0.95 36.51 -40.59
N ASP A 145 1.72 35.53 -40.13
CA ASP A 145 2.15 34.39 -40.96
C ASP A 145 1.06 33.30 -41.00
N PRO A 146 0.46 33.01 -42.17
CA PRO A 146 -0.58 31.99 -42.29
C PRO A 146 -0.09 30.55 -42.03
N LYS A 147 1.22 30.32 -41.91
CA LYS A 147 1.79 29.00 -41.60
C LYS A 147 1.79 28.64 -40.13
N ASN A 148 1.52 29.59 -39.24
CA ASN A 148 1.54 29.33 -37.81
C ASN A 148 0.22 28.69 -37.36
N TRP A 149 0.33 27.57 -36.65
CA TRP A 149 -0.78 26.85 -36.03
C TRP A 149 -0.46 26.58 -34.57
N LEU A 150 -1.48 26.25 -33.79
CA LEU A 150 -1.35 25.76 -32.43
C LEU A 150 -1.88 24.33 -32.40
N LEU A 151 -1.03 23.42 -31.92
CA LEU A 151 -1.42 22.06 -31.59
C LEU A 151 -1.76 22.02 -30.09
N VAL A 152 -2.96 21.56 -29.75
CA VAL A 152 -3.49 21.56 -28.37
C VAL A 152 -4.03 20.17 -28.04
N LYS A 153 -3.53 19.55 -26.98
CA LYS A 153 -4.16 18.31 -26.47
C LYS A 153 -5.46 18.67 -25.76
N LYS A 154 -6.58 18.10 -26.22
CA LYS A 154 -7.87 18.32 -25.58
C LYS A 154 -7.97 17.49 -24.32
N LYS A 155 -8.65 18.06 -23.33
CA LYS A 155 -9.13 17.30 -22.18
C LYS A 155 -10.31 16.47 -22.64
N GLU A 156 -10.06 15.23 -23.00
CA GLU A 156 -11.15 14.27 -23.09
C GLU A 156 -11.80 14.13 -21.72
N PRO A 157 -13.13 14.02 -21.63
CA PRO A 157 -13.70 13.27 -20.54
C PRO A 157 -13.18 11.85 -20.74
N ALA A 158 -12.06 11.52 -20.08
CA ALA A 158 -11.53 10.17 -20.08
C ALA A 158 -12.72 9.23 -19.93
N ALA A 159 -12.85 8.24 -20.82
CA ALA A 159 -13.58 7.05 -20.44
C ALA A 159 -13.01 6.69 -19.08
N ARG A 160 -13.80 6.90 -18.02
CA ARG A 160 -13.36 6.73 -16.64
C ARG A 160 -13.10 5.24 -16.50
N VAL A 161 -11.90 4.78 -16.87
CA VAL A 161 -11.30 3.64 -16.20
C VAL A 161 -11.29 4.08 -14.76
N LYS A 162 -12.20 3.50 -13.99
CA LYS A 162 -12.45 3.89 -12.62
C LYS A 162 -11.13 3.65 -11.89
N ARG A 163 -10.38 4.73 -11.62
CA ARG A 163 -9.06 4.65 -10.98
C ARG A 163 -9.24 3.88 -9.69
N ARG A 164 -8.56 2.74 -9.57
CA ARG A 164 -8.61 1.92 -8.38
C ARG A 164 -7.62 2.50 -7.39
N GLU A 165 -8.12 2.81 -6.20
CA GLU A 165 -7.26 3.15 -5.07
C GLU A 165 -6.93 1.86 -4.32
N TYR A 166 -5.64 1.64 -4.08
CA TYR A 166 -5.16 0.48 -3.36
C TYR A 166 -4.69 0.87 -1.97
N LYS A 167 -5.10 0.07 -0.97
CA LYS A 167 -4.60 0.16 0.40
C LYS A 167 -3.66 -1.02 0.67
N PRO A 168 -2.56 -0.85 1.40
CA PRO A 168 -1.67 -1.95 1.73
C PRO A 168 -2.38 -3.11 2.44
N MET A 169 -2.13 -4.34 2.00
CA MET A 169 -2.42 -5.56 2.75
C MET A 169 -1.49 -5.65 3.97
N LEU A 170 -2.00 -6.16 5.10
CA LEU A 170 -1.30 -6.16 6.38
C LEU A 170 -0.97 -7.58 6.85
N ALA A 171 0.25 -7.76 7.34
CA ALA A 171 0.69 -9.04 7.89
C ALA A 171 0.22 -9.26 9.34
N THR A 172 -0.11 -10.50 9.69
CA THR A 172 -0.41 -10.96 11.05
C THR A 172 0.89 -11.27 11.79
N LEU A 173 1.02 -10.86 13.06
CA LEU A 173 2.20 -11.22 13.87
C LEU A 173 2.21 -12.74 14.14
N ALA A 174 3.37 -13.37 14.04
CA ALA A 174 3.59 -14.77 14.42
C ALA A 174 4.90 -14.89 15.22
N SER A 175 4.90 -15.73 16.25
CA SER A 175 6.08 -16.04 17.07
C SER A 175 7.06 -17.01 16.41
N GLU A 176 6.55 -17.88 15.54
CA GLU A 176 7.31 -18.94 14.89
C GLU A 176 7.24 -18.81 13.36
N VAL A 177 8.31 -19.25 12.69
CA VAL A 177 8.33 -19.37 11.23
C VAL A 177 7.35 -20.47 10.82
N PRO A 178 6.40 -20.21 9.91
CA PRO A 178 5.43 -21.24 9.52
C PRO A 178 6.11 -22.37 8.74
N GLY A 179 5.86 -23.61 9.14
CA GLY A 179 6.28 -24.80 8.40
C GLY A 179 5.35 -25.17 7.24
N GLY A 180 5.85 -26.08 6.39
CA GLY A 180 5.09 -26.70 5.28
C GLY A 180 5.23 -25.97 3.94
N ALA A 181 4.83 -26.66 2.87
CA ALA A 181 4.92 -26.13 1.51
C ALA A 181 3.92 -24.96 1.26
N GLY A 182 4.25 -24.11 0.29
CA GLY A 182 3.39 -23.01 -0.18
C GLY A 182 3.58 -21.68 0.55
N TRP A 183 4.68 -21.52 1.30
CA TRP A 183 5.13 -20.23 1.84
C TRP A 183 6.31 -19.71 1.03
N LEU A 184 6.34 -18.40 0.84
CA LEU A 184 7.48 -17.63 0.34
C LEU A 184 7.94 -16.71 1.47
N PHE A 185 9.24 -16.66 1.72
CA PHE A 185 9.81 -15.87 2.79
C PHE A 185 10.59 -14.70 2.20
N GLU A 186 10.36 -13.50 2.74
CA GLU A 186 11.05 -12.27 2.35
C GLU A 186 11.65 -11.60 3.59
N VAL A 187 12.71 -10.81 3.41
CA VAL A 187 13.23 -9.95 4.49
C VAL A 187 12.15 -8.93 4.87
N LYS A 188 11.94 -8.74 6.18
CA LYS A 188 11.11 -7.66 6.70
C LYS A 188 11.97 -6.39 6.74
N TRP A 189 11.83 -5.59 5.70
CA TRP A 189 12.51 -4.31 5.58
C TRP A 189 11.97 -3.28 6.57
N ASP A 190 12.87 -2.42 7.03
CA ASP A 190 12.63 -1.37 8.00
C ASP A 190 12.60 -0.02 7.27
N GLY A 191 11.43 0.59 7.16
CA GLY A 191 11.23 1.75 6.30
C GLY A 191 9.81 2.31 6.30
N TYR A 192 9.47 3.01 5.21
CA TYR A 192 8.12 3.49 4.96
C TYR A 192 7.42 2.62 3.91
N ARG A 193 6.38 1.91 4.35
CA ARG A 193 5.47 1.22 3.45
C ARG A 193 4.86 2.21 2.46
N ALA A 194 5.04 1.96 1.18
CA ALA A 194 4.64 2.89 0.14
C ALA A 194 4.02 2.21 -1.09
N ILE A 195 2.82 2.64 -1.45
CA ILE A 195 2.19 2.32 -2.74
C ILE A 195 2.72 3.30 -3.77
N ALA A 196 3.36 2.79 -4.82
CA ALA A 196 3.83 3.57 -5.95
C ALA A 196 2.83 3.42 -7.10
N THR A 197 2.22 4.52 -7.54
CA THR A 197 1.25 4.56 -8.63
C THR A 197 1.87 5.31 -9.80
N MET A 198 2.21 4.60 -10.88
CA MET A 198 2.67 5.17 -12.14
C MET A 198 1.45 5.42 -13.04
N ARG A 199 1.28 6.64 -13.56
CA ARG A 199 0.24 6.96 -14.56
C ARG A 199 0.80 7.89 -15.62
N GLY A 200 0.73 7.50 -16.88
CA GLY A 200 1.29 8.29 -17.99
C GLY A 200 2.79 8.58 -17.85
N GLY A 201 3.52 7.75 -17.11
CA GLY A 201 4.95 7.97 -16.81
C GLY A 201 5.25 8.83 -15.59
N GLU A 202 4.23 9.35 -14.89
CA GLU A 202 4.41 10.08 -13.63
C GLU A 202 4.15 9.18 -12.41
N VAL A 203 4.99 9.28 -11.38
CA VAL A 203 4.87 8.47 -10.16
C VAL A 203 4.29 9.27 -9.00
N GLU A 204 3.18 8.78 -8.44
CA GLU A 204 2.69 9.18 -7.13
C GLU A 204 3.07 8.13 -6.07
N LEU A 205 3.76 8.55 -5.01
CA LEU A 205 4.15 7.69 -3.89
C LEU A 205 3.30 8.03 -2.66
N ARG A 206 2.57 7.04 -2.13
CA ARG A 206 1.70 7.22 -0.96
C ARG A 206 2.05 6.27 0.17
N SER A 207 2.05 6.77 1.41
CA SER A 207 2.28 5.97 2.61
C SER A 207 1.14 4.98 2.87
N ARG A 208 1.32 4.13 3.89
CA ARG A 208 0.27 3.23 4.39
C ARG A 208 -1.08 3.88 4.67
N ASN A 209 -1.09 5.13 5.10
CA ASN A 209 -2.30 5.89 5.43
C ASN A 209 -2.75 6.81 4.28
N GLY A 210 -2.10 6.74 3.11
CA GLY A 210 -2.43 7.53 1.93
C GLY A 210 -1.73 8.90 1.85
N ASN A 211 -0.85 9.23 2.82
CA ASN A 211 -0.12 10.50 2.83
C ASN A 211 0.88 10.55 1.66
N PRO A 212 1.03 11.68 0.96
CA PRO A 212 2.02 11.81 -0.09
C PRO A 212 3.44 11.70 0.48
N LEU A 213 4.29 10.92 -0.19
CA LEU A 213 5.70 10.71 0.16
C LEU A 213 6.67 11.25 -0.90
N GLY A 214 6.17 11.70 -2.05
CA GLY A 214 6.99 12.11 -3.19
C GLY A 214 7.95 13.25 -2.90
N GLU A 215 7.48 14.30 -2.20
CA GLU A 215 8.33 15.44 -1.81
C GLU A 215 9.47 15.06 -0.86
N ARG A 216 9.22 14.04 -0.01
CA ARG A 216 10.22 13.53 0.94
C ARG A 216 11.24 12.62 0.26
N PHE A 217 10.83 11.86 -0.75
CA PHE A 217 11.68 10.89 -1.45
C PHE A 217 11.73 11.14 -2.97
N PRO A 218 12.17 12.32 -3.42
CA PRO A 218 12.17 12.65 -4.85
C PRO A 218 13.11 11.74 -5.65
N SER A 219 14.22 11.28 -5.06
CA SER A 219 15.14 10.33 -5.69
C SER A 219 14.48 8.98 -5.96
N VAL A 220 13.56 8.55 -5.10
CA VAL A 220 12.79 7.30 -5.25
C VAL A 220 11.75 7.44 -6.37
N VAL A 221 11.04 8.58 -6.40
CA VAL A 221 10.09 8.91 -7.49
C VAL A 221 10.81 8.82 -8.84
N SER A 222 11.94 9.53 -9.00
CA SER A 222 12.72 9.48 -10.24
C SER A 222 13.30 8.10 -10.54
N ALA A 223 13.62 7.29 -9.53
CA ALA A 223 14.08 5.92 -9.74
C ALA A 223 12.96 5.02 -10.29
N LEU A 224 11.74 5.15 -9.75
CA LEU A 224 10.55 4.45 -10.23
C LEU A 224 10.20 4.85 -11.67
N GLU A 225 10.21 6.14 -11.98
CA GLU A 225 9.96 6.67 -13.34
C GLU A 225 10.92 6.08 -14.38
N ARG A 226 12.20 5.90 -14.01
CA ARG A 226 13.20 5.33 -14.91
C ARG A 226 13.16 3.81 -14.99
N SER A 227 12.83 3.13 -13.89
CA SER A 227 13.00 1.68 -13.76
C SER A 227 11.78 0.87 -14.18
N LEU A 228 10.61 1.50 -14.29
CA LEU A 228 9.38 0.81 -14.70
C LEU A 228 9.26 0.81 -16.23
N ARG A 229 9.01 -0.36 -16.81
CA ARG A 229 8.93 -0.56 -18.28
C ARG A 229 7.59 -0.16 -18.90
N THR A 230 6.61 0.19 -18.07
CA THR A 230 5.27 0.60 -18.50
C THR A 230 4.90 1.95 -17.87
N PRO A 231 4.19 2.83 -18.60
CA PRO A 231 3.72 4.10 -18.08
C PRO A 231 2.49 3.97 -17.17
N ASP A 232 1.94 2.77 -16.96
CA ASP A 232 0.78 2.57 -16.08
C ASP A 232 0.90 1.28 -15.25
N CYS A 233 1.18 1.43 -13.96
CA CYS A 233 1.18 0.32 -13.00
C CYS A 233 1.05 0.80 -11.54
N VAL A 234 0.69 -0.12 -10.64
CA VAL A 234 0.65 0.11 -9.18
C VAL A 234 1.46 -0.96 -8.47
N LEU A 235 2.49 -0.54 -7.75
CA LEU A 235 3.37 -1.42 -6.97
C LEU A 235 3.14 -1.23 -5.48
N ASP A 236 3.36 -2.30 -4.72
CA ASP A 236 3.46 -2.25 -3.27
C ASP A 236 4.91 -2.58 -2.87
N GLY A 237 5.48 -1.71 -2.04
CA GLY A 237 6.89 -1.72 -1.72
C GLY A 237 7.23 -1.01 -0.41
N GLU A 238 8.49 -1.07 -0.04
CA GLU A 238 9.04 -0.37 1.12
C GLU A 238 10.09 0.65 0.64
N VAL A 239 9.97 1.90 1.07
CA VAL A 239 11.08 2.86 0.93
C VAL A 239 12.04 2.60 2.08
N VAL A 240 13.28 2.25 1.77
CA VAL A 240 14.33 1.95 2.74
C VAL A 240 15.49 2.94 2.60
N ALA A 241 16.15 3.24 3.71
CA ALA A 241 17.35 4.08 3.74
C ALA A 241 18.55 3.19 4.04
N VAL A 242 19.50 3.14 3.11
CA VAL A 242 20.73 2.35 3.25
C VAL A 242 21.83 3.26 3.78
N GLY A 243 22.38 2.90 4.95
CA GLY A 243 23.50 3.59 5.56
C GLY A 243 24.83 3.31 4.88
N ALA A 244 25.89 4.00 5.30
CA ALA A 244 27.24 3.83 4.77
C ALA A 244 27.84 2.43 5.00
N ASP A 245 27.30 1.68 5.97
CA ASP A 245 27.63 0.28 6.25
C ASP A 245 26.85 -0.72 5.38
N GLY A 246 26.03 -0.23 4.44
CA GLY A 246 25.21 -1.04 3.55
C GLY A 246 23.94 -1.59 4.20
N ARG A 247 23.63 -1.21 5.45
CA ARG A 247 22.44 -1.71 6.17
C ARG A 247 21.25 -0.78 6.05
N ALA A 248 20.07 -1.36 5.87
CA ALA A 248 18.81 -0.63 5.93
C ALA A 248 18.36 -0.48 7.38
N THR A 249 18.29 0.76 7.89
CA THR A 249 17.80 1.04 9.25
C THR A 249 16.86 2.24 9.27
N PHE A 250 15.84 2.21 10.12
CA PHE A 250 14.93 3.35 10.27
C PHE A 250 15.62 4.62 10.82
N SER A 251 16.64 4.46 11.65
CA SER A 251 17.40 5.63 12.13
C SER A 251 18.09 6.36 10.97
N ALA A 252 18.63 5.63 9.98
CA ALA A 252 19.17 6.24 8.77
C ALA A 252 18.09 6.96 7.94
N MET A 253 16.86 6.44 7.94
CA MET A 253 15.69 7.06 7.30
C MET A 253 15.30 8.41 7.94
N GLN A 254 15.47 8.53 9.26
CA GLN A 254 15.12 9.75 10.00
C GLN A 254 16.18 10.85 9.93
N GLN A 255 17.46 10.45 9.94
CA GLN A 255 18.57 11.39 10.01
C GLN A 255 18.85 12.07 8.66
N GLY A 256 18.63 11.37 7.53
CA GLY A 256 18.74 11.94 6.19
C GLY A 256 20.06 12.67 5.90
N LYS A 257 21.18 12.14 6.39
CA LYS A 257 22.52 12.75 6.22
C LYS A 257 22.90 12.82 4.74
N GLU A 258 23.79 13.74 4.40
CA GLU A 258 24.38 13.85 3.07
C GLU A 258 25.03 12.51 2.68
N GLY A 259 24.59 11.92 1.56
CA GLY A 259 25.02 10.59 1.09
C GLY A 259 24.11 9.41 1.44
N THR A 260 23.01 9.62 2.19
CA THR A 260 22.00 8.55 2.40
C THR A 260 21.37 8.13 1.08
N VAL A 261 21.40 6.83 0.79
CA VAL A 261 20.77 6.26 -0.41
C VAL A 261 19.40 5.72 -0.05
N TYR A 262 18.36 6.22 -0.72
CA TYR A 262 17.01 5.71 -0.61
C TYR A 262 16.71 4.74 -1.76
N LEU A 263 16.14 3.58 -1.42
CA LEU A 263 15.73 2.56 -2.39
C LEU A 263 14.24 2.25 -2.21
N TYR A 264 13.57 1.91 -3.31
CA TYR A 264 12.25 1.29 -3.26
C TYR A 264 12.37 -0.22 -3.43
N VAL A 265 12.09 -0.97 -2.38
CA VAL A 265 12.06 -2.43 -2.41
C VAL A 265 10.64 -2.87 -2.71
N ALA A 266 10.36 -3.19 -3.97
CA ALA A 266 9.07 -3.68 -4.44
C ALA A 266 8.91 -5.17 -4.12
N PHE A 267 7.76 -5.56 -3.56
CA PHE A 267 7.47 -6.97 -3.27
C PHE A 267 6.11 -7.44 -3.78
N ASP A 268 5.30 -6.56 -4.38
CA ASP A 268 4.04 -6.93 -5.03
C ASP A 268 3.67 -5.96 -6.17
N LEU A 269 2.85 -6.44 -7.11
CA LEU A 269 2.28 -5.67 -8.22
C LEU A 269 0.76 -5.82 -8.18
N LEU A 270 0.07 -4.69 -8.06
CA LEU A 270 -1.38 -4.64 -7.81
C LEU A 270 -2.18 -4.36 -9.09
N GLU A 271 -1.60 -3.58 -10.00
CA GLU A 271 -2.20 -3.21 -11.28
C GLU A 271 -1.10 -3.00 -12.32
N VAL A 272 -1.37 -3.38 -13.57
CA VAL A 272 -0.51 -3.09 -14.73
C VAL A 272 -1.39 -2.85 -15.94
N GLU A 273 -1.18 -1.73 -16.65
CA GLU A 273 -1.90 -1.39 -17.88
C GLU A 273 -3.44 -1.47 -17.75
N GLY A 274 -3.95 -1.05 -16.58
CA GLY A 274 -5.38 -1.07 -16.24
C GLY A 274 -5.92 -2.42 -15.74
N GLU A 275 -5.15 -3.51 -15.86
CA GLU A 275 -5.49 -4.83 -15.35
C GLU A 275 -5.22 -4.92 -13.85
N SER A 276 -6.27 -5.23 -13.09
CA SER A 276 -6.18 -5.44 -11.64
C SER A 276 -5.67 -6.84 -11.33
N LEU A 277 -4.52 -6.95 -10.69
CA LEU A 277 -3.87 -8.24 -10.39
C LEU A 277 -4.20 -8.78 -8.98
N VAL A 278 -4.88 -8.01 -8.13
CA VAL A 278 -5.12 -8.38 -6.71
C VAL A 278 -5.84 -9.71 -6.49
N GLY A 279 -6.60 -10.19 -7.48
CA GLY A 279 -7.28 -11.50 -7.42
C GLY A 279 -6.39 -12.69 -7.78
N LEU A 280 -5.22 -12.46 -8.38
CA LEU A 280 -4.29 -13.50 -8.82
C LEU A 280 -3.44 -14.02 -7.66
N PRO A 281 -2.90 -15.25 -7.73
CA PRO A 281 -1.88 -15.77 -6.82
C PRO A 281 -0.66 -14.84 -6.66
N LEU A 282 -0.07 -14.77 -5.46
CA LEU A 282 1.13 -13.96 -5.20
C LEU A 282 2.28 -14.33 -6.14
N VAL A 283 2.48 -15.62 -6.43
CA VAL A 283 3.52 -16.08 -7.36
C VAL A 283 3.38 -15.47 -8.75
N GLU A 284 2.15 -15.32 -9.24
CA GLU A 284 1.87 -14.73 -10.55
C GLU A 284 2.11 -13.22 -10.55
N ARG A 285 1.61 -12.52 -9.51
CA ARG A 285 1.84 -11.08 -9.33
C ARG A 285 3.33 -10.74 -9.26
N ARG A 286 4.11 -11.58 -8.56
CA ARG A 286 5.58 -11.42 -8.48
C ARG A 286 6.28 -11.71 -9.81
N GLY A 287 5.81 -12.69 -10.58
CA GLY A 287 6.29 -12.94 -11.94
C GLY A 287 6.11 -11.70 -12.82
N ARG A 288 4.91 -11.11 -12.81
CA ARG A 288 4.59 -9.86 -13.53
C ARG A 288 5.42 -8.67 -13.02
N LEU A 289 5.61 -8.56 -11.71
CA LEU A 289 6.46 -7.52 -11.11
C LEU A 289 7.89 -7.56 -11.68
N ALA A 290 8.46 -8.76 -11.83
CA ALA A 290 9.80 -8.94 -12.39
C ALA A 290 9.90 -8.59 -13.89
N GLU A 291 8.78 -8.68 -14.63
CA GLU A 291 8.71 -8.23 -16.03
C GLU A 291 8.64 -6.70 -16.12
N VAL A 292 7.93 -6.06 -15.19
CA VAL A 292 7.68 -4.60 -15.14
C VAL A 292 8.89 -3.80 -14.65
N VAL A 293 9.65 -4.31 -13.67
CA VAL A 293 10.80 -3.61 -13.07
C VAL A 293 12.08 -3.96 -13.83
N ASP A 294 12.82 -2.94 -14.27
CA ASP A 294 14.18 -3.05 -14.79
C ASP A 294 15.22 -2.72 -13.69
N PRO A 295 15.75 -3.72 -12.95
CA PRO A 295 16.63 -3.48 -11.81
C PRO A 295 17.99 -2.87 -12.20
N ARG A 296 18.35 -2.91 -13.49
CA ARG A 296 19.64 -2.39 -13.99
C ARG A 296 19.74 -0.87 -13.91
N ARG A 297 18.61 -0.18 -13.76
CA ARG A 297 18.54 1.30 -13.73
C ARG A 297 18.76 1.89 -12.33
N GLY A 298 18.83 1.05 -11.31
CA GLY A 298 19.15 1.42 -9.93
C GLY A 298 18.03 2.17 -9.21
N GLY A 299 18.03 2.12 -7.88
CA GLY A 299 17.05 2.81 -7.02
C GLY A 299 15.73 2.06 -6.79
N VAL A 300 15.41 1.07 -7.62
CA VAL A 300 14.30 0.12 -7.40
C VAL A 300 14.86 -1.30 -7.33
N GLN A 301 14.48 -2.04 -6.29
CA GLN A 301 14.89 -3.43 -6.09
C GLN A 301 13.66 -4.31 -5.92
N LEU A 302 13.75 -5.56 -6.36
CA LEU A 302 12.76 -6.58 -6.05
C LEU A 302 13.12 -7.24 -4.72
N SER A 303 12.15 -7.40 -3.83
CA SER A 303 12.31 -8.20 -2.61
C SER A 303 12.52 -9.66 -3.00
N GLU A 304 13.68 -10.21 -2.66
CA GLU A 304 14.00 -11.62 -2.92
C GLU A 304 13.12 -12.54 -2.07
N THR A 305 12.75 -13.68 -2.66
CA THR A 305 11.97 -14.73 -1.99
C THR A 305 12.78 -15.98 -1.79
N PHE A 306 12.64 -16.56 -0.62
CA PHE A 306 13.28 -17.80 -0.18
C PHE A 306 12.20 -18.84 0.16
N ASP A 307 12.56 -20.12 0.03
CA ASP A 307 11.73 -21.27 0.41
C ASP A 307 12.06 -21.80 1.82
N ASP A 308 13.29 -21.59 2.29
CA ASP A 308 13.72 -21.90 3.66
C ASP A 308 13.59 -20.67 4.58
N GLY A 309 12.46 -20.59 5.27
CA GLY A 309 12.16 -19.51 6.21
C GLY A 309 13.01 -19.55 7.47
N GLU A 310 13.43 -20.73 7.94
CA GLU A 310 14.26 -20.86 9.16
C GLU A 310 15.67 -20.36 8.89
N ALA A 311 16.26 -20.74 7.75
CA ALA A 311 17.54 -20.23 7.31
C ALA A 311 17.50 -18.70 7.11
N LEU A 312 16.44 -18.18 6.47
CA LEU A 312 16.28 -16.73 6.31
C LEU A 312 16.10 -16.01 7.65
N PHE A 313 15.35 -16.59 8.58
CA PHE A 313 15.17 -16.01 9.92
C PHE A 313 16.48 -15.95 10.68
N GLY A 314 17.28 -17.03 10.66
CA GLY A 314 18.62 -17.05 11.25
C GLY A 314 19.53 -15.98 10.64
N ALA A 315 19.57 -15.87 9.31
CA ALA A 315 20.32 -14.82 8.62
C ALA A 315 19.82 -13.41 8.98
N ALA A 316 18.50 -13.23 9.13
CA ALA A 316 17.91 -11.97 9.55
C ALA A 316 18.32 -11.59 10.98
N GLN A 317 18.45 -12.55 11.89
CA GLN A 317 18.97 -12.32 13.24
C GLN A 317 20.45 -11.90 13.22
N GLU A 318 21.28 -12.61 12.46
CA GLU A 318 22.71 -12.32 12.33
C GLU A 318 22.97 -10.92 11.74
N GLN A 319 22.18 -10.55 10.73
CA GLN A 319 22.27 -9.24 10.06
C GLN A 319 21.50 -8.14 10.78
N ARG A 320 20.79 -8.46 11.88
CA ARG A 320 19.94 -7.54 12.66
C ARG A 320 18.84 -6.87 11.84
N PHE A 321 18.28 -7.56 10.85
CA PHE A 321 17.05 -7.12 10.21
C PHE A 321 15.86 -7.21 11.18
N GLU A 322 14.80 -6.43 10.94
CA GLU A 322 13.60 -6.44 11.78
C GLU A 322 12.96 -7.85 11.86
N GLY A 323 13.09 -8.61 10.77
CA GLY A 323 12.81 -10.03 10.72
C GLY A 323 12.45 -10.49 9.33
N ILE A 324 11.44 -11.34 9.21
CA ILE A 324 10.98 -11.87 7.93
C ILE A 324 9.47 -11.72 7.78
N VAL A 325 9.01 -11.76 6.53
CA VAL A 325 7.60 -11.87 6.18
C VAL A 325 7.39 -13.17 5.42
N ALA A 326 6.56 -14.06 5.97
CA ALA A 326 6.11 -15.26 5.28
C ALA A 326 4.81 -14.96 4.55
N LYS A 327 4.72 -15.26 3.26
CA LYS A 327 3.53 -15.01 2.43
C LYS A 327 3.09 -16.30 1.75
N ARG A 328 1.79 -16.60 1.76
CA ARG A 328 1.22 -17.75 1.04
C ARG A 328 1.36 -17.53 -0.47
N ALA A 329 2.05 -18.45 -1.16
CA ALA A 329 2.32 -18.39 -2.59
C ALA A 329 1.04 -18.22 -3.44
N GLU A 330 -0.02 -18.92 -3.06
CA GLU A 330 -1.31 -18.93 -3.77
C GLU A 330 -2.32 -17.89 -3.25
N SER A 331 -1.90 -16.97 -2.38
CA SER A 331 -2.84 -16.01 -1.80
C SER A 331 -3.15 -14.83 -2.71
N PRO A 332 -4.43 -14.41 -2.83
CA PRO A 332 -4.76 -13.13 -3.43
C PRO A 332 -4.25 -11.99 -2.54
N TYR A 333 -4.18 -10.79 -3.10
CA TYR A 333 -3.94 -9.58 -2.34
C TYR A 333 -5.27 -9.08 -1.76
N GLU A 334 -5.29 -8.75 -0.47
CA GLU A 334 -6.50 -8.27 0.23
C GLU A 334 -6.30 -6.81 0.67
N PRO A 335 -6.64 -5.81 -0.19
CA PRO A 335 -6.34 -4.40 0.08
C PRO A 335 -6.92 -3.92 1.41
N GLY A 336 -6.06 -3.32 2.23
CA GLY A 336 -6.44 -2.74 3.52
C GLY A 336 -6.81 -3.76 4.60
N ARG A 337 -6.69 -5.07 4.34
CA ARG A 337 -7.00 -6.12 5.33
C ARG A 337 -5.75 -6.68 5.96
N ARG A 338 -5.86 -7.01 7.25
CA ARG A 338 -4.91 -7.90 7.92
C ARG A 338 -5.30 -9.33 7.63
N SER A 339 -4.33 -10.14 7.24
CA SER A 339 -4.56 -11.51 6.78
C SER A 339 -3.52 -12.45 7.36
N ARG A 340 -3.91 -13.69 7.65
CA ARG A 340 -2.97 -14.77 7.99
C ARG A 340 -2.26 -15.35 6.78
N ALA A 341 -2.62 -14.93 5.57
CA ALA A 341 -1.86 -15.25 4.36
C ALA A 341 -0.47 -14.60 4.37
N TRP A 342 -0.31 -13.49 5.10
CA TRP A 342 0.96 -12.81 5.31
C TRP A 342 1.27 -12.80 6.81
N LEU A 343 2.37 -13.41 7.22
CA LEU A 343 2.83 -13.44 8.60
C LEU A 343 4.10 -12.61 8.72
N LYS A 344 4.19 -11.77 9.76
CA LYS A 344 5.43 -11.08 10.13
C LYS A 344 6.03 -11.78 11.34
N ILE A 345 7.28 -12.20 11.23
CA ILE A 345 8.05 -12.84 12.29
C ILE A 345 9.20 -11.89 12.60
N LYS A 346 9.22 -11.35 13.83
CA LYS A 346 10.21 -10.35 14.25
C LYS A 346 11.38 -11.01 14.96
N THR A 347 12.59 -10.53 14.72
CA THR A 347 13.81 -11.04 15.38
C THR A 347 13.99 -10.44 16.78
N HIS A 348 13.34 -9.30 17.05
CA HIS A 348 13.35 -8.58 18.31
C HIS A 348 12.00 -7.88 18.53
N HIS A 349 11.66 -7.56 19.78
CA HIS A 349 10.43 -6.82 20.03
C HIS A 349 10.62 -5.35 19.65
N ARG A 350 9.89 -4.93 18.62
CA ARG A 350 9.88 -3.55 18.14
C ARG A 350 8.46 -3.17 17.78
N GLN A 351 7.97 -2.03 18.27
CA GLN A 351 6.64 -1.54 17.91
C GLN A 351 6.52 -0.02 18.05
N GLU A 352 5.37 0.48 17.63
CA GLU A 352 5.02 1.89 17.71
C GLU A 352 4.44 2.26 19.09
N PHE A 353 4.69 3.50 19.54
CA PHE A 353 4.19 4.08 20.79
C PHE A 353 3.84 5.55 20.61
N VAL A 354 2.77 5.99 21.26
CA VAL A 354 2.40 7.41 21.35
C VAL A 354 3.29 8.09 22.39
N ILE A 355 3.80 9.27 22.07
CA ILE A 355 4.54 10.10 23.02
C ILE A 355 3.54 10.91 23.83
N ALA A 356 3.40 10.59 25.12
CA ALA A 356 2.49 11.26 26.05
C ALA A 356 3.18 12.36 26.87
N GLY A 357 4.50 12.47 26.78
CA GLY A 357 5.30 13.47 27.46
C GLY A 357 6.77 13.10 27.48
N TYR A 358 7.55 13.86 28.22
CA TYR A 358 8.96 13.57 28.48
C TYR A 358 9.35 13.95 29.90
N THR A 359 10.43 13.36 30.40
CA THR A 359 11.00 13.69 31.71
C THR A 359 12.24 14.56 31.56
N LYS A 360 12.47 15.48 32.51
CA LYS A 360 13.74 16.20 32.61
C LYS A 360 14.86 15.25 33.00
N GLY A 361 16.04 15.43 32.41
CA GLY A 361 17.22 14.61 32.64
C GLY A 361 17.79 14.80 34.04
N GLN A 362 18.52 13.79 34.50
CA GLN A 362 19.26 13.78 35.78
C GLN A 362 20.77 13.61 35.50
N GLY A 363 21.63 13.97 36.46
CA GLY A 363 23.08 13.79 36.34
C GLY A 363 23.70 14.60 35.19
N ARG A 364 24.37 13.95 34.24
CA ARG A 364 25.02 14.61 33.08
C ARG A 364 24.03 15.31 32.13
N ARG A 365 22.74 14.97 32.18
CA ARG A 365 21.65 15.60 31.39
C ARG A 365 20.75 16.50 32.25
N THR A 366 21.22 16.94 33.42
CA THR A 366 20.42 17.78 34.33
C THR A 366 19.91 19.04 33.62
N GLY A 367 18.60 19.27 33.69
CA GLY A 367 17.95 20.43 33.06
C GLY A 367 17.64 20.28 31.56
N ARG A 368 17.98 19.14 30.95
CA ARG A 368 17.63 18.81 29.54
C ARG A 368 16.62 17.68 29.47
N PHE A 369 16.51 17.03 28.33
CA PHE A 369 15.73 15.82 28.09
C PHE A 369 16.29 14.58 28.81
N GLY A 370 15.41 13.81 29.44
CA GLY A 370 15.72 12.56 30.14
C GLY A 370 15.23 11.34 29.39
N ALA A 371 13.91 11.22 29.22
CA ALA A 371 13.25 10.07 28.59
C ALA A 371 11.87 10.47 28.04
N LEU A 372 11.43 9.80 26.97
CA LEU A 372 10.03 9.89 26.53
C LEU A 372 9.14 9.05 27.43
N ILE A 373 7.90 9.52 27.64
CA ILE A 373 6.83 8.81 28.32
C ILE A 373 5.94 8.21 27.23
N LEU A 374 5.88 6.89 27.18
CA LEU A 374 5.23 6.16 26.09
C LEU A 374 3.85 5.67 26.48
N ALA A 375 2.97 5.60 25.49
CA ALA A 375 1.62 5.05 25.63
C ALA A 375 1.21 4.22 24.42
N VAL A 376 0.21 3.38 24.62
CA VAL A 376 -0.61 2.79 23.54
C VAL A 376 -2.02 3.35 23.66
N SER A 377 -2.70 3.54 22.54
CA SER A 377 -4.12 3.90 22.50
C SER A 377 -4.95 2.62 22.55
N GLU A 378 -5.80 2.42 23.55
CA GLU A 378 -6.67 1.24 23.71
C GLU A 378 -8.07 1.68 24.18
N GLY A 379 -9.11 1.24 23.46
CA GLY A 379 -10.50 1.54 23.84
C GLY A 379 -10.85 3.05 23.83
N GLY A 380 -10.12 3.86 23.05
CA GLY A 380 -10.28 5.31 23.02
C GLY A 380 -9.51 6.07 24.11
N ALA A 381 -8.79 5.37 24.99
CA ALA A 381 -7.97 5.96 26.05
C ALA A 381 -6.48 5.66 25.83
N LEU A 382 -5.60 6.48 26.41
CA LEU A 382 -4.17 6.18 26.46
C LEU A 382 -3.85 5.30 27.66
N ARG A 383 -3.08 4.24 27.43
CA ARG A 383 -2.49 3.40 28.46
C ARG A 383 -0.99 3.60 28.46
N TYR A 384 -0.45 3.99 29.62
CA TYR A 384 0.99 4.12 29.81
C TYR A 384 1.68 2.80 29.42
N ALA A 385 2.86 2.87 28.80
CA ALA A 385 3.64 1.69 28.38
C ALA A 385 5.06 1.66 28.96
N GLY A 386 5.47 2.71 29.68
CA GLY A 386 6.84 2.84 30.22
C GLY A 386 7.55 4.07 29.68
N ASN A 387 8.84 4.21 30.01
CA ASN A 387 9.67 5.31 29.56
C ASN A 387 10.85 4.80 28.72
N VAL A 388 11.27 5.58 27.72
CA VAL A 388 12.48 5.28 26.92
C VAL A 388 13.49 6.41 27.03
N GLY A 389 14.69 6.10 27.53
CA GLY A 389 15.77 7.07 27.78
C GLY A 389 17.06 6.83 26.98
N THR A 390 17.08 5.81 26.11
CA THR A 390 18.23 5.44 25.27
C THR A 390 17.82 5.40 23.79
N GLY A 391 18.80 5.38 22.88
CA GLY A 391 18.55 5.39 21.43
C GLY A 391 18.55 6.79 20.78
N PHE A 392 18.90 7.83 21.54
CA PHE A 392 18.97 9.21 21.05
C PHE A 392 20.43 9.69 20.99
N ASP A 393 20.78 10.41 19.92
CA ASP A 393 21.94 11.31 19.92
C ASP A 393 21.52 12.73 20.33
N ASP A 394 22.49 13.64 20.51
CA ASP A 394 22.18 14.99 21.00
C ASP A 394 21.36 15.82 19.98
N ALA A 395 21.58 15.61 18.68
CA ALA A 395 20.82 16.30 17.63
C ALA A 395 19.35 15.86 17.60
N GLU A 396 19.10 14.56 17.76
CA GLU A 396 17.76 14.02 17.84
C GLU A 396 17.03 14.45 19.11
N ILE A 397 17.75 14.59 20.24
CA ILE A 397 17.18 15.17 21.46
C ILE A 397 16.71 16.61 21.21
N GLU A 398 17.56 17.44 20.60
CA GLU A 398 17.21 18.83 20.29
C GLU A 398 16.00 18.91 19.34
N ARG A 399 15.96 18.07 18.31
CA ARG A 399 14.81 17.95 17.40
C ARG A 399 13.53 17.56 18.13
N LEU A 400 13.58 16.52 18.97
CA LEU A 400 12.42 16.05 19.72
C LEU A 400 11.90 17.12 20.67
N VAL A 401 12.78 17.81 21.40
CA VAL A 401 12.38 18.91 22.28
C VAL A 401 11.69 20.02 21.48
N ALA A 402 12.25 20.45 20.35
CA ALA A 402 11.64 21.48 19.51
C ALA A 402 10.26 21.09 18.96
N LEU A 403 10.01 19.80 18.71
CA LEU A 403 8.70 19.28 18.29
C LEU A 403 7.71 19.13 19.44
N LEU A 404 8.19 18.84 20.65
CA LEU A 404 7.36 18.57 21.83
C LEU A 404 7.00 19.83 22.62
N GLU A 405 7.87 20.85 22.64
CA GLU A 405 7.63 22.12 23.34
C GLU A 405 6.31 22.80 22.93
N PRO A 406 5.93 22.89 21.63
CA PRO A 406 4.65 23.46 21.22
C PRO A 406 3.44 22.64 21.65
N LEU A 407 3.63 21.36 21.98
CA LEU A 407 2.58 20.44 22.39
C LEU A 407 2.44 20.37 23.91
N GLU A 408 3.23 21.13 24.68
CA GLU A 408 3.21 21.06 26.14
C GLU A 408 1.84 21.42 26.73
N ARG A 409 1.45 20.67 27.75
CA ARG A 409 0.19 20.85 28.47
C ARG A 409 0.37 20.72 29.98
N SER A 410 -0.52 21.38 30.71
CA SER A 410 -0.47 21.44 32.17
C SER A 410 -1.01 20.19 32.87
N THR A 411 -1.83 19.39 32.17
CA THR A 411 -2.48 18.19 32.71
C THR A 411 -2.06 16.93 31.96
N THR A 412 -2.11 15.78 32.66
CA THR A 412 -1.84 14.47 32.08
C THR A 412 -2.82 14.15 30.94
N PRO A 413 -2.36 13.54 29.83
CA PRO A 413 -3.24 13.04 28.76
C PRO A 413 -3.86 11.67 29.11
N PHE A 414 -3.41 11.02 30.19
CA PHE A 414 -3.99 9.78 30.72
C PHE A 414 -5.21 10.07 31.61
N GLU A 415 -6.23 9.19 31.56
CA GLU A 415 -7.39 9.22 32.47
C GLU A 415 -6.96 9.24 33.95
N GLN A 416 -5.93 8.44 34.27
CA GLN A 416 -5.27 8.45 35.56
C GLN A 416 -3.77 8.62 35.37
N ALA A 417 -3.20 9.62 36.05
CA ALA A 417 -1.77 9.90 35.97
C ALA A 417 -0.94 8.65 36.36
N PRO A 418 -0.06 8.14 35.47
CA PRO A 418 0.72 6.96 35.77
C PRO A 418 1.76 7.22 36.86
N LYS A 419 2.16 6.16 37.57
CA LYS A 419 3.27 6.21 38.52
C LYS A 419 4.59 5.93 37.81
N LEU A 420 5.34 6.99 37.50
CA LEU A 420 6.68 6.85 36.92
C LEU A 420 7.70 6.52 38.02
N ALA A 421 8.25 5.30 37.98
CA ALA A 421 9.24 4.88 38.96
C ALA A 421 10.49 5.78 38.92
N LYS A 422 10.92 6.28 40.08
CA LYS A 422 12.14 7.11 40.25
C LYS A 422 12.12 8.46 39.52
N VAL A 423 10.95 8.95 39.11
CA VAL A 423 10.77 10.28 38.48
C VAL A 423 9.94 11.17 39.43
N ARG A 424 10.40 12.39 39.71
CA ARG A 424 9.63 13.36 40.49
C ARG A 424 8.55 13.99 39.61
N LYS A 425 7.38 14.28 40.18
CA LYS A 425 6.27 14.93 39.45
C LYS A 425 6.67 16.27 38.80
N SER A 426 7.54 17.04 39.45
CA SER A 426 8.08 18.31 38.94
C SER A 426 8.95 18.17 37.69
N ASP A 427 9.44 16.95 37.43
CA ASP A 427 10.36 16.65 36.34
C ASP A 427 9.62 16.07 35.14
N ILE A 428 8.28 15.98 35.19
CA ILE A 428 7.44 15.49 34.10
C ILE A 428 6.90 16.68 33.32
N VAL A 429 7.07 16.63 32.00
CA VAL A 429 6.43 17.53 31.05
C VAL A 429 5.43 16.70 30.24
N TRP A 430 4.15 17.04 30.36
CA TRP A 430 3.09 16.41 29.58
C TRP A 430 2.95 17.11 28.24
N VAL A 431 2.62 16.36 27.20
CA VAL A 431 2.39 16.89 25.85
C VAL A 431 1.07 16.38 25.30
N GLU A 432 0.54 17.07 24.29
CA GLU A 432 -0.53 16.56 23.47
C GLU A 432 -0.05 15.30 22.73
N PRO A 433 -0.78 14.17 22.83
CA PRO A 433 -0.33 12.87 22.33
C PRO A 433 -0.45 12.74 20.81
N GLU A 434 0.18 13.65 20.07
CA GLU A 434 0.11 13.74 18.60
C GLU A 434 1.26 12.98 17.90
N LEU A 435 2.40 12.84 18.58
CA LEU A 435 3.58 12.23 18.00
C LEU A 435 3.65 10.72 18.29
N VAL A 436 3.98 9.95 17.27
CA VAL A 436 4.24 8.51 17.37
C VAL A 436 5.72 8.26 17.17
N CYS A 437 6.29 7.35 17.97
CA CYS A 437 7.65 6.86 17.80
C CYS A 437 7.68 5.34 17.70
N GLU A 438 8.80 4.82 17.24
CA GLU A 438 9.10 3.41 17.24
C GLU A 438 10.19 3.09 18.26
N VAL A 439 10.00 1.99 18.98
CA VAL A 439 10.86 1.58 20.09
C VAL A 439 11.11 0.08 20.00
N GLU A 440 12.39 -0.29 20.12
CA GLU A 440 12.84 -1.66 20.34
C GLU A 440 12.94 -1.93 21.84
N PHE A 441 12.62 -3.15 22.29
CA PHE A 441 12.64 -3.54 23.70
C PHE A 441 12.85 -5.04 23.84
N VAL A 442 13.15 -5.50 25.06
CA VAL A 442 13.43 -6.92 25.34
C VAL A 442 12.14 -7.73 25.49
N GLU A 443 11.18 -7.22 26.25
CA GLU A 443 9.90 -7.89 26.48
C GLU A 443 8.87 -6.93 27.09
N TRP A 444 7.60 -7.33 27.04
CA TRP A 444 6.55 -6.76 27.87
C TRP A 444 6.56 -7.41 29.24
N THR A 445 6.64 -6.59 30.29
CA THR A 445 6.50 -7.06 31.68
C THR A 445 5.04 -7.40 32.01
N HIS A 446 4.83 -8.10 33.13
CA HIS A 446 3.49 -8.44 33.64
C HIS A 446 2.61 -7.19 33.88
N ASP A 447 3.21 -6.07 34.30
CA ASP A 447 2.54 -4.79 34.51
C ASP A 447 2.37 -3.96 33.22
N GLU A 448 2.52 -4.62 32.07
CA GLU A 448 2.38 -4.02 30.73
C GLU A 448 3.34 -2.84 30.50
N ARG A 449 4.58 -2.99 30.94
CA ARG A 449 5.69 -2.04 30.72
C ARG A 449 6.76 -2.63 29.82
N LEU A 450 7.43 -1.77 29.05
CA LEU A 450 8.61 -2.16 28.27
C LEU A 450 9.82 -2.42 29.17
N ARG A 451 10.51 -3.54 28.94
CA ARG A 451 11.81 -3.84 29.53
C ARG A 451 12.94 -3.44 28.59
N ALA A 452 13.88 -2.64 29.09
CA ALA A 452 15.05 -2.13 28.34
C ALA A 452 14.69 -1.53 26.95
N PRO A 453 13.77 -0.54 26.90
CA PRO A 453 13.40 0.10 25.64
C PRO A 453 14.51 0.99 25.09
N SER A 454 14.65 1.05 23.77
CA SER A 454 15.52 1.94 23.00
C SER A 454 14.75 2.58 21.85
N TYR A 455 14.85 3.90 21.75
CA TYR A 455 14.21 4.69 20.69
C TYR A 455 14.86 4.41 19.33
N GLN A 456 14.03 4.33 18.30
CA GLN A 456 14.46 4.08 16.91
C GLN A 456 14.15 5.25 15.98
N GLY A 457 13.07 6.01 16.24
CA GLY A 457 12.69 7.19 15.46
C GLY A 457 11.20 7.57 15.57
N LEU A 458 10.84 8.75 15.09
CA LEU A 458 9.44 9.19 14.89
C LEU A 458 8.76 8.52 13.68
N ARG A 459 7.48 8.20 13.85
CA ARG A 459 6.59 7.61 12.83
C ARG A 459 5.57 8.64 12.35
N GLU A 460 6.03 9.59 11.56
CA GLU A 460 5.22 10.67 10.96
C GLU A 460 4.12 10.14 9.99
N ASP A 461 4.24 8.88 9.56
CA ASP A 461 3.24 8.19 8.74
C ASP A 461 2.08 7.60 9.56
N LYS A 462 2.17 7.59 10.89
CA LYS A 462 1.21 6.94 11.80
C LYS A 462 0.45 7.97 12.63
N ARG A 463 -0.84 7.67 12.85
CA ARG A 463 -1.66 8.44 13.78
C ARG A 463 -1.71 7.78 15.16
N PRO A 464 -1.74 8.57 16.26
CA PRO A 464 -1.77 8.05 17.63
C PRO A 464 -2.90 7.04 17.90
N GLU A 465 -4.07 7.25 17.31
CA GLU A 465 -5.25 6.39 17.51
C GLU A 465 -5.08 5.03 16.84
N GLN A 466 -4.04 4.80 16.05
CA GLN A 466 -3.72 3.50 15.43
C GLN A 466 -2.71 2.69 16.24
N VAL A 467 -2.05 3.33 17.22
CA VAL A 467 -0.98 2.72 17.99
C VAL A 467 -1.60 1.86 19.09
N ARG A 468 -1.69 0.56 18.82
CA ARG A 468 -2.17 -0.47 19.74
C ARG A 468 -0.99 -1.30 20.21
N ARG A 469 -1.08 -1.90 21.40
CA ARG A 469 -0.16 -2.98 21.76
C ARG A 469 -0.27 -4.11 20.74
N GLU A 470 0.85 -4.58 20.22
CA GLU A 470 0.84 -5.77 19.36
C GLU A 470 0.68 -7.02 20.23
N HIS A 471 -0.42 -7.74 20.05
CA HIS A 471 -0.62 -9.07 20.62
C HIS A 471 -0.38 -10.10 19.53
N GLU A 472 0.19 -11.25 19.91
CA GLU A 472 0.21 -12.40 19.02
C GLU A 472 -1.24 -12.91 18.86
N PRO A 473 -1.80 -12.85 17.64
CA PRO A 473 -3.14 -13.35 17.38
C PRO A 473 -3.19 -14.84 17.65
N ILE A 474 -4.31 -15.31 18.17
CA ILE A 474 -4.49 -16.74 18.44
C ILE A 474 -4.19 -17.58 17.18
N GLY A 475 -3.47 -18.69 17.37
CA GLY A 475 -3.21 -19.67 16.32
C GLY A 475 -4.49 -20.38 15.88
N SER A 476 -4.42 -21.13 14.77
CA SER A 476 -5.53 -21.99 14.33
C SER A 476 -5.74 -23.21 15.23
N GLU A 477 -4.79 -23.52 16.10
CA GLU A 477 -4.88 -24.59 17.08
C GLU A 477 -4.41 -24.09 18.44
N VAL A 478 -5.13 -24.48 19.49
CA VAL A 478 -4.79 -24.17 20.89
C VAL A 478 -4.79 -25.47 21.68
N SER A 479 -3.68 -25.75 22.37
CA SER A 479 -3.48 -27.02 23.08
C SER A 479 -3.29 -26.82 24.57
N ARG A 480 -3.94 -27.65 25.38
CA ARG A 480 -3.70 -27.77 26.83
C ARG A 480 -3.57 -29.23 27.20
N GLY A 481 -2.34 -29.66 27.51
CA GLY A 481 -2.02 -31.07 27.71
C GLY A 481 -2.33 -31.87 26.44
N LYS A 482 -3.17 -32.90 26.55
CA LYS A 482 -3.60 -33.74 25.42
C LYS A 482 -4.79 -33.18 24.63
N ARG A 483 -5.43 -32.10 25.11
CA ARG A 483 -6.60 -31.51 24.46
C ARG A 483 -6.13 -30.51 23.41
N VAL A 484 -6.66 -30.64 22.19
CA VAL A 484 -6.40 -29.73 21.08
C VAL A 484 -7.73 -29.15 20.61
N LEU A 485 -7.81 -27.82 20.56
CA LEU A 485 -8.95 -27.09 20.01
C LEU A 485 -8.55 -26.46 18.68
N LYS A 486 -9.26 -26.84 17.61
CA LYS A 486 -9.11 -26.20 16.29
C LYS A 486 -10.04 -24.99 16.18
N LEU A 487 -9.47 -23.86 15.79
CA LEU A 487 -10.16 -22.60 15.59
C LEU A 487 -10.33 -22.34 14.09
N SER A 488 -11.46 -21.76 13.71
CA SER A 488 -11.84 -21.59 12.30
C SER A 488 -12.21 -20.15 11.98
N ASN A 489 -12.04 -19.76 10.72
CA ASN A 489 -12.45 -18.47 10.19
C ASN A 489 -11.86 -17.29 10.98
N LEU A 490 -10.58 -17.38 11.37
CA LEU A 490 -9.93 -16.36 12.21
C LEU A 490 -9.95 -14.98 11.55
N ASP A 491 -9.78 -14.90 10.23
CA ASP A 491 -9.81 -13.64 9.49
C ASP A 491 -11.24 -13.13 9.19
N LYS A 492 -12.29 -13.85 9.64
CA LYS A 492 -13.68 -13.44 9.38
C LYS A 492 -13.96 -12.11 10.09
N PRO A 493 -14.38 -11.05 9.37
CA PRO A 493 -14.74 -9.77 10.00
C PRO A 493 -15.94 -9.96 10.94
N PHE A 494 -15.78 -9.57 12.20
CA PHE A 494 -16.88 -9.51 13.18
C PHE A 494 -17.34 -8.08 13.42
N TRP A 495 -16.42 -7.12 13.37
CA TRP A 495 -16.68 -5.67 13.33
C TRP A 495 -15.93 -5.05 12.14
N PRO A 496 -16.56 -5.02 10.95
CA PRO A 496 -15.88 -4.62 9.72
C PRO A 496 -15.39 -3.17 9.70
N GLU A 497 -16.12 -2.24 10.32
CA GLU A 497 -15.77 -0.82 10.34
C GLU A 497 -14.52 -0.56 11.20
N GLU A 498 -14.42 -1.28 12.31
CA GLU A 498 -13.32 -1.24 13.26
C GLU A 498 -12.14 -2.16 12.86
N GLY A 499 -12.34 -2.99 11.83
CA GLY A 499 -11.34 -3.94 11.33
C GLY A 499 -11.07 -5.10 12.30
N ILE A 500 -12.01 -5.43 13.19
CA ILE A 500 -11.85 -6.50 14.19
C ILE A 500 -12.40 -7.81 13.63
N THR A 501 -11.59 -8.85 13.70
CA THR A 501 -11.87 -10.20 13.20
C THR A 501 -12.31 -11.15 14.31
N LYS A 502 -12.80 -12.33 13.94
CA LYS A 502 -13.09 -13.42 14.88
C LYS A 502 -11.84 -13.85 15.66
N GLY A 503 -10.67 -13.85 15.01
CA GLY A 503 -9.39 -14.15 15.65
C GLY A 503 -9.03 -13.13 16.74
N ASP A 504 -9.33 -11.86 16.51
CA ASP A 504 -9.13 -10.81 17.52
C ASP A 504 -10.05 -11.02 18.73
N LEU A 505 -11.32 -11.39 18.50
CA LEU A 505 -12.26 -11.73 19.57
C LEU A 505 -11.77 -12.93 20.41
N LEU A 506 -11.29 -13.98 19.75
CA LEU A 506 -10.72 -15.15 20.43
C LEU A 506 -9.45 -14.80 21.22
N THR A 507 -8.61 -13.93 20.67
CA THR A 507 -7.41 -13.41 21.34
C THR A 507 -7.79 -12.64 22.60
N TYR A 508 -8.78 -11.75 22.51
CA TYR A 508 -9.31 -11.01 23.65
C TYR A 508 -9.81 -11.95 24.75
N TYR A 509 -10.65 -12.94 24.41
CA TYR A 509 -11.19 -13.87 25.40
C TYR A 509 -10.12 -14.78 26.02
N ARG A 510 -9.09 -15.16 25.26
CA ARG A 510 -7.91 -15.86 25.80
C ARG A 510 -7.21 -15.00 26.86
N ASP A 511 -6.96 -13.73 26.55
CA ASP A 511 -6.18 -12.83 27.39
C ASP A 511 -6.89 -12.54 28.73
N ILE A 512 -8.24 -12.55 28.76
CA ILE A 512 -9.02 -12.38 30.00
C ILE A 512 -9.51 -13.69 30.65
N ALA A 513 -9.19 -14.85 30.06
CA ALA A 513 -9.75 -16.14 30.47
C ALA A 513 -9.48 -16.47 31.94
N SER A 514 -8.28 -16.13 32.44
CA SER A 514 -7.85 -16.40 33.81
C SER A 514 -8.78 -15.81 34.88
N VAL A 515 -9.41 -14.66 34.59
CA VAL A 515 -10.36 -13.99 35.48
C VAL A 515 -11.80 -14.38 35.13
N LEU A 516 -12.12 -14.42 33.84
CA LEU A 516 -13.48 -14.62 33.36
C LEU A 516 -14.01 -16.03 33.63
N VAL A 517 -13.19 -17.07 33.44
CA VAL A 517 -13.63 -18.47 33.61
C VAL A 517 -14.14 -18.75 35.03
N ALA A 518 -13.57 -18.09 36.05
CA ALA A 518 -14.03 -18.24 37.44
C ALA A 518 -15.50 -17.85 37.62
N HIS A 519 -15.98 -16.88 36.82
CA HIS A 519 -17.35 -16.38 36.86
C HIS A 519 -18.33 -17.29 36.08
N LEU A 520 -17.85 -17.99 35.05
CA LEU A 520 -18.65 -18.89 34.21
C LEU A 520 -18.75 -20.31 34.78
N ARG A 521 -17.80 -20.69 35.64
CA ARG A 521 -17.60 -22.05 36.10
C ARG A 521 -18.86 -22.65 36.75
N ASP A 522 -19.17 -23.87 36.32
CA ASP A 522 -20.28 -24.70 36.79
C ASP A 522 -21.66 -24.06 36.61
N ARG A 523 -21.79 -23.18 35.61
CA ARG A 523 -23.06 -22.55 35.22
C ARG A 523 -23.52 -23.07 33.85
N PRO A 524 -24.78 -23.50 33.71
CA PRO A 524 -25.33 -23.85 32.40
C PRO A 524 -25.20 -22.68 31.42
N PHE A 525 -24.57 -22.95 30.27
CA PHE A 525 -24.29 -21.93 29.26
C PHE A 525 -25.27 -22.02 28.10
N THR A 526 -25.90 -20.90 27.75
CA THR A 526 -26.70 -20.76 26.52
C THR A 526 -25.86 -20.08 25.45
N MET A 527 -25.65 -20.73 24.31
CA MET A 527 -24.90 -20.12 23.21
C MET A 527 -25.81 -19.16 22.44
N LYS A 528 -25.53 -17.86 22.48
CA LYS A 528 -26.07 -16.90 21.53
C LYS A 528 -25.05 -16.73 20.41
N ARG A 529 -25.35 -17.24 19.23
CA ARG A 529 -24.38 -17.38 18.14
C ARG A 529 -24.61 -16.30 17.10
N TYR A 530 -23.53 -15.64 16.71
CA TYR A 530 -23.44 -14.63 15.66
C TYR A 530 -22.57 -15.16 14.51
N PRO A 531 -23.12 -15.97 13.60
CA PRO A 531 -22.32 -16.56 12.53
C PRO A 531 -21.64 -15.51 11.66
N ASP A 532 -22.29 -14.36 11.44
CA ASP A 532 -21.90 -13.32 10.49
C ASP A 532 -21.43 -12.02 11.16
N GLY A 533 -20.90 -12.12 12.38
CA GLY A 533 -20.36 -10.98 13.11
C GLY A 533 -21.39 -10.24 13.97
N ALA A 534 -20.94 -9.19 14.66
CA ALA A 534 -21.68 -8.53 15.74
C ALA A 534 -23.01 -7.91 15.29
N PHE A 535 -23.07 -7.45 14.04
CA PHE A 535 -24.23 -6.80 13.44
C PHE A 535 -25.09 -7.77 12.60
N GLY A 536 -24.69 -9.04 12.52
CA GLY A 536 -25.42 -10.08 11.79
C GLY A 536 -26.62 -10.66 12.56
N LYS A 537 -27.39 -11.52 11.91
CA LYS A 537 -28.47 -12.27 12.58
C LYS A 537 -27.87 -13.24 13.59
N PHE A 538 -28.50 -13.33 14.77
CA PHE A 538 -28.13 -14.29 15.81
C PHE A 538 -29.23 -15.32 16.07
N PHE A 539 -28.86 -16.43 16.70
CA PHE A 539 -29.81 -17.41 17.24
C PHE A 539 -29.31 -17.98 18.56
N PHE A 540 -30.24 -18.51 19.36
CA PHE A 540 -29.94 -19.18 20.62
C PHE A 540 -29.85 -20.69 20.45
N GLN A 541 -28.83 -21.28 21.04
CA GLN A 541 -28.61 -22.72 21.11
C GLN A 541 -28.31 -23.09 22.57
N LYS A 542 -29.29 -23.70 23.23
CA LYS A 542 -29.18 -24.14 24.63
C LYS A 542 -28.59 -25.54 24.75
N ASP A 543 -29.02 -26.41 23.85
CA ASP A 543 -28.60 -27.81 23.82
C ASP A 543 -27.20 -27.92 23.21
N ALA A 544 -26.34 -28.67 23.89
CA ALA A 544 -24.96 -28.91 23.50
C ALA A 544 -24.94 -29.60 22.13
N PRO A 545 -24.24 -29.03 21.13
CA PRO A 545 -24.20 -29.61 19.80
C PRO A 545 -23.46 -30.96 19.81
N SER A 546 -23.85 -31.85 18.89
CA SER A 546 -23.22 -33.17 18.71
C SER A 546 -21.73 -33.13 18.36
N HIS A 547 -21.24 -32.01 17.80
CA HIS A 547 -19.82 -31.79 17.48
C HIS A 547 -19.04 -31.06 18.58
N MET A 548 -19.65 -30.88 19.77
CA MET A 548 -18.94 -30.35 20.93
C MET A 548 -17.85 -31.34 21.35
N PRO A 549 -16.63 -30.87 21.67
CA PRO A 549 -15.60 -31.73 22.22
C PRO A 549 -16.06 -32.44 23.50
N ASP A 550 -15.77 -33.73 23.59
CA ASP A 550 -16.15 -34.63 24.69
C ASP A 550 -15.60 -34.22 26.06
N TRP A 551 -14.47 -33.52 26.07
CA TRP A 551 -13.84 -32.99 27.27
C TRP A 551 -14.51 -31.74 27.84
N ILE A 552 -15.49 -31.15 27.14
CA ILE A 552 -16.33 -30.07 27.70
C ILE A 552 -17.48 -30.72 28.48
N PRO A 553 -17.56 -30.55 29.81
CA PRO A 553 -18.62 -31.17 30.58
C PRO A 553 -19.98 -30.55 30.26
N THR A 554 -21.03 -31.36 30.34
CA THR A 554 -22.42 -30.93 30.22
C THR A 554 -23.21 -31.18 31.50
N ARG A 555 -24.33 -30.47 31.64
CA ARG A 555 -25.33 -30.78 32.65
C ARG A 555 -26.73 -30.81 32.02
N ARG A 556 -27.43 -31.91 32.27
CA ARG A 556 -28.80 -32.13 31.81
C ARG A 556 -29.82 -31.38 32.65
N PHE A 557 -30.77 -30.73 31.99
CA PHE A 557 -31.95 -30.12 32.61
C PHE A 557 -33.20 -30.36 31.78
N GLU A 558 -34.34 -30.48 32.47
CA GLU A 558 -35.65 -30.45 31.84
C GLU A 558 -36.02 -29.00 31.50
N VAL A 559 -36.40 -28.75 30.24
CA VAL A 559 -36.83 -27.43 29.75
C VAL A 559 -38.15 -27.52 28.99
N SER A 560 -38.87 -26.40 28.95
CA SER A 560 -40.03 -26.19 28.09
C SER A 560 -39.86 -24.91 27.28
N THR A 561 -40.61 -24.76 26.18
CA THR A 561 -40.63 -23.54 25.37
C THR A 561 -41.85 -22.69 25.72
N ARG A 562 -41.77 -21.37 25.46
CA ARG A 562 -42.90 -20.46 25.67
C ARG A 562 -44.13 -20.88 24.85
N ASP A 563 -43.90 -21.37 23.64
CA ASP A 563 -44.97 -21.77 22.70
C ASP A 563 -45.50 -23.19 22.98
N SER A 564 -44.80 -23.98 23.80
CA SER A 564 -45.22 -25.34 24.19
C SER A 564 -44.87 -25.63 25.64
N PRO A 565 -45.49 -24.91 26.61
CA PRO A 565 -45.12 -24.99 28.03
C PRO A 565 -45.42 -26.35 28.66
N ARG A 566 -46.34 -27.13 28.06
CA ARG A 566 -46.69 -28.49 28.48
C ARG A 566 -45.71 -29.55 27.97
N THR A 567 -44.93 -29.23 26.94
CA THR A 567 -43.95 -30.14 26.38
C THR A 567 -42.62 -29.92 27.08
N ARG A 568 -42.18 -30.95 27.79
CA ARG A 568 -40.89 -30.98 28.48
C ARG A 568 -39.92 -31.83 27.67
N ARG A 569 -38.70 -31.35 27.55
CA ARG A 569 -37.59 -32.11 26.97
C ARG A 569 -36.36 -31.95 27.84
N GLU A 570 -35.57 -33.00 27.91
CA GLU A 570 -34.23 -32.91 28.48
C GLU A 570 -33.28 -32.34 27.43
N ILE A 571 -32.45 -31.38 27.84
CA ILE A 571 -31.34 -30.88 27.02
C ILE A 571 -30.08 -30.82 27.86
N ASP A 572 -28.93 -30.93 27.21
CA ASP A 572 -27.63 -30.87 27.84
C ASP A 572 -27.04 -29.47 27.66
N PHE A 573 -26.77 -28.77 28.75
CA PHE A 573 -26.11 -27.46 28.70
C PHE A 573 -24.59 -27.65 28.84
N ALA A 574 -23.81 -26.98 28.00
CA ALA A 574 -22.36 -26.93 28.15
C ALA A 574 -21.95 -26.15 29.42
N LEU A 575 -20.85 -26.57 30.06
CA LEU A 575 -20.25 -25.89 31.20
C LEU A 575 -18.88 -25.33 30.81
N VAL A 576 -18.75 -24.00 30.84
CA VAL A 576 -17.53 -23.29 30.45
C VAL A 576 -16.59 -23.19 31.66
N ASN A 577 -15.87 -24.29 31.93
CA ASN A 577 -15.10 -24.47 33.16
C ASN A 577 -13.59 -24.18 33.02
N ASP A 578 -13.09 -24.06 31.80
CA ASP A 578 -11.70 -23.76 31.49
C ASP A 578 -11.56 -22.88 30.24
N GLU A 579 -10.33 -22.44 29.97
CA GLU A 579 -9.99 -21.58 28.82
C GLU A 579 -10.33 -22.24 27.48
N LEU A 580 -10.09 -23.54 27.31
CA LEU A 580 -10.39 -24.22 26.04
C LEU A 580 -11.90 -24.28 25.79
N ALA A 581 -12.71 -24.53 26.82
CA ALA A 581 -14.17 -24.48 26.70
C ALA A 581 -14.66 -23.07 26.36
N LEU A 582 -14.06 -22.03 26.95
CA LEU A 582 -14.36 -20.63 26.63
C LEU A 582 -14.04 -20.32 25.16
N LEU A 583 -12.84 -20.66 24.70
CA LEU A 583 -12.45 -20.44 23.31
C LEU A 583 -13.31 -21.23 22.33
N TRP A 584 -13.78 -22.42 22.71
CA TRP A 584 -14.69 -23.20 21.88
C TRP A 584 -16.05 -22.49 21.69
N VAL A 585 -16.68 -21.97 22.77
CA VAL A 585 -17.95 -21.25 22.63
C VAL A 585 -17.79 -19.95 21.84
N VAL A 586 -16.67 -19.23 22.02
CA VAL A 586 -16.35 -18.03 21.25
C VAL A 586 -16.13 -18.39 19.77
N ASN A 587 -15.43 -19.50 19.49
CA ASN A 587 -15.24 -20.01 18.14
C ASN A 587 -16.57 -20.40 17.46
N MET A 588 -17.60 -20.72 18.22
CA MET A 588 -18.96 -20.96 17.72
C MET A 588 -19.72 -19.68 17.36
N GLY A 589 -19.10 -18.52 17.55
CA GLY A 589 -19.66 -17.20 17.28
C GLY A 589 -20.38 -16.58 18.48
N CYS A 590 -20.10 -17.03 19.71
CA CYS A 590 -20.61 -16.36 20.91
C CYS A 590 -19.79 -15.12 21.21
N ILE A 591 -20.35 -13.95 20.87
CA ILE A 591 -19.76 -12.65 21.16
C ILE A 591 -20.01 -12.27 22.62
N ASP A 592 -21.22 -12.51 23.11
CA ASP A 592 -21.64 -12.34 24.51
C ASP A 592 -21.81 -13.68 25.21
N LEU A 593 -21.56 -13.69 26.53
CA LEU A 593 -21.54 -14.90 27.35
C LEU A 593 -22.80 -15.00 28.20
N ASN A 594 -23.64 -16.00 27.92
CA ASN A 594 -24.97 -16.13 28.50
C ASN A 594 -25.05 -17.36 29.43
N THR A 595 -24.52 -17.22 30.65
CA THR A 595 -24.64 -18.23 31.70
C THR A 595 -25.87 -18.01 32.58
N TRP A 596 -26.35 -19.06 33.24
CA TRP A 596 -27.33 -18.93 34.31
C TRP A 596 -26.79 -18.13 35.50
N TYR A 597 -27.70 -17.56 36.29
CA TYR A 597 -27.34 -16.86 37.53
C TYR A 597 -27.02 -17.79 38.71
N SER A 598 -27.26 -19.08 38.55
CA SER A 598 -27.01 -20.13 39.53
C SER A 598 -26.02 -21.15 38.97
N ARG A 599 -25.45 -21.95 39.88
CA ARG A 599 -24.59 -23.09 39.54
C ARG A 599 -25.38 -24.38 39.45
N VAL A 600 -24.80 -25.40 38.82
CA VAL A 600 -25.45 -26.70 38.59
C VAL A 600 -25.78 -27.48 39.87
N ASP A 601 -25.11 -27.19 40.99
CA ASP A 601 -25.39 -27.80 42.30
C ASP A 601 -26.65 -27.23 42.95
N LYS A 602 -26.92 -25.93 42.75
CA LYS A 602 -28.08 -25.20 43.30
C LYS A 602 -28.78 -24.38 42.22
N PRO A 603 -29.39 -25.02 41.20
CA PRO A 603 -29.93 -24.34 40.03
C PRO A 603 -31.05 -23.34 40.34
N SER A 604 -31.75 -23.49 41.46
CA SER A 604 -32.79 -22.57 41.93
C SER A 604 -32.27 -21.41 42.81
N ARG A 605 -30.96 -21.32 43.06
CA ARG A 605 -30.36 -20.32 43.95
C ARG A 605 -29.29 -19.50 43.23
N PRO A 606 -29.64 -18.32 42.69
CA PRO A 606 -28.67 -17.38 42.14
C PRO A 606 -27.59 -17.00 43.17
N ASP A 607 -26.35 -16.84 42.73
CA ASP A 607 -25.17 -16.64 43.59
C ASP A 607 -24.15 -15.63 43.04
N TRP A 608 -24.60 -14.69 42.21
CA TRP A 608 -23.83 -13.52 41.78
C TRP A 608 -23.82 -12.43 42.84
#